data_AF-A0A6C0I8A4-F1
#
_entry.id   AF-A0A6C0I8A4-F1
#
_cell.length_a   1.000
_cell.length_b   1.000
_cell.length_c   1.000
_cell.angle_alpha   90.00
_cell.angle_beta   90.00
_cell.angle_gamma   90.00
#
_symmetry.space_group_name_H-M   'P 1'
#
loop_
_entity.id
_entity.type
_entity.pdbx_description
1 polymer ?
#
loop_
_entity_poly.entity_id
_entity_poly.type
_entity_poly.pdbx_seq_one_letter_code
_entity_poly.pdbx_strand_id
1 'polypeptide(L)'
;MDSTNCSIQQLEESNRLISLFNELIDSEECRGLQYQCLLDPVTKIIQNNIALEKMRNLDGLFDYVYDTHFIKKTNTFTLVSDPYKSMCMELVMRKWH
;
A
#
# COMPACT_ATOMS: atom_id res chain seq x y z
N MET A 1 -32.92 -1.28 -0.80
CA MET A 1 -31.72 -1.47 0.05
C MET A 1 -30.58 -0.78 -0.67
N ASP A 2 -30.16 0.35 -0.11
CA ASP A 2 -29.61 1.52 -0.82
C ASP A 2 -28.15 1.38 -1.28
N SER A 3 -27.92 1.59 -2.57
CA SER A 3 -26.57 1.76 -3.14
C SER A 3 -25.77 2.87 -2.46
N THR A 4 -26.44 3.86 -1.86
CA THR A 4 -25.81 5.00 -1.17
C THR A 4 -25.07 4.59 0.11
N ASN A 5 -25.59 3.62 0.88
CA ASN A 5 -24.93 3.14 2.10
C ASN A 5 -23.68 2.32 1.80
N CYS A 6 -23.67 1.59 0.69
CA CYS A 6 -22.51 0.82 0.26
C CYS A 6 -21.33 1.74 -0.14
N SER A 7 -21.61 2.82 -0.87
CA SER A 7 -20.59 3.79 -1.29
C SER A 7 -19.95 4.56 -0.13
N ILE A 8 -20.72 4.91 0.90
CA ILE A 8 -20.20 5.59 2.10
C ILE A 8 -19.26 4.67 2.89
N GLN A 9 -19.66 3.42 3.11
CA GLN A 9 -18.82 2.45 3.82
C GLN A 9 -17.49 2.17 3.11
N GLN A 10 -17.51 2.07 1.78
CA GLN A 10 -16.29 1.91 0.98
C GLN A 10 -15.36 3.13 1.09
N LEU A 11 -15.93 4.33 1.16
CA LEU A 11 -15.17 5.57 1.32
C LEU A 11 -14.52 5.65 2.71
N GLU A 12 -15.26 5.34 3.76
CA GLU A 12 -14.74 5.30 5.14
C GLU A 12 -13.62 4.28 5.29
N GLU A 13 -13.81 3.07 4.75
CA GLU A 13 -12.78 2.04 4.77
C GLU A 13 -11.53 2.47 3.98
N SER A 14 -11.70 3.12 2.81
CA SER A 14 -10.56 3.65 2.05
C SER A 14 -9.73 4.64 2.86
N ASN A 15 -10.39 5.55 3.61
CA ASN A 15 -9.69 6.53 4.44
C ASN A 15 -8.99 5.85 5.62
N ARG A 16 -9.65 4.86 6.24
CA ARG A 16 -9.07 4.09 7.35
C ARG A 16 -7.80 3.35 6.91
N LEU A 17 -7.83 2.68 5.75
CA LEU A 17 -6.70 1.94 5.22
C LEU A 17 -5.51 2.85 4.92
N ILE A 18 -5.75 4.00 4.31
CA ILE A 18 -4.70 4.99 4.00
C ILE A 18 -4.10 5.56 5.29
N SER A 19 -4.92 5.92 6.28
CA SER A 19 -4.42 6.37 7.58
C SER A 19 -3.57 5.32 8.28
N LEU A 20 -4.01 4.05 8.28
CA LEU A 20 -3.28 2.94 8.88
C LEU A 20 -1.94 2.71 8.17
N PHE A 21 -1.90 2.78 6.84
CA PHE A 21 -0.65 2.69 6.08
C PHE A 21 0.33 3.79 6.50
N ASN A 22 -0.13 5.05 6.55
CA ASN A 22 0.71 6.19 6.90
C ASN A 22 1.26 6.08 8.33
N GLU A 23 0.45 5.62 9.28
CA GLU A 23 0.90 5.36 10.65
C GLU A 23 2.00 4.28 10.69
N LEU A 24 1.77 3.15 10.01
CA LEU A 24 2.67 2.01 10.06
C LEU A 24 3.98 2.25 9.31
N ILE A 25 3.96 2.93 8.16
CA ILE A 25 5.20 3.19 7.41
C ILE A 25 6.12 4.15 8.15
N ASP A 26 5.57 4.98 9.04
CA ASP A 26 6.30 5.90 9.91
C ASP A 26 6.67 5.30 11.29
N SER A 27 6.31 4.04 11.56
CA SER A 27 6.60 3.34 12.81
C SER A 27 8.09 2.98 12.95
N GLU A 28 8.51 2.72 14.19
CA GLU A 28 9.88 2.31 14.49
C GLU A 28 10.24 0.97 13.83
N GLU A 29 9.28 0.05 13.67
CA GLU A 29 9.49 -1.20 12.94
C GLU A 29 9.87 -0.95 11.48
N CYS A 30 9.13 -0.09 10.77
CA CYS A 30 9.43 0.26 9.38
C CYS A 30 10.73 1.07 9.26
N ARG A 31 11.03 1.95 10.21
CA ARG A 31 12.34 2.63 10.27
C ARG A 31 13.49 1.64 10.46
N GLY A 32 13.25 0.55 11.19
CA GLY A 32 14.14 -0.60 11.31
C GLY A 32 14.11 -1.57 10.11
N LEU A 33 13.51 -1.16 8.99
CA LEU A 33 13.36 -1.92 7.75
C LEU A 33 12.51 -3.19 7.83
N GLN A 34 11.67 -3.31 8.85
CA GLN A 34 10.73 -4.41 8.99
C GLN A 34 9.43 -4.07 8.29
N TYR A 35 9.17 -4.69 7.14
CA TYR A 35 8.03 -4.39 6.28
C TYR A 35 6.75 -5.18 6.60
N GLN A 36 6.82 -6.17 7.49
CA GLN A 36 5.76 -7.17 7.69
C GLN A 36 4.45 -6.53 8.16
N CYS A 37 4.51 -5.45 8.92
CA CYS A 37 3.32 -4.72 9.38
C CYS A 37 2.53 -4.07 8.22
N LEU A 38 3.18 -3.80 7.08
CA LEU A 38 2.54 -3.19 5.91
C LEU A 38 1.80 -4.20 5.02
N LEU A 39 2.06 -5.51 5.17
CA LEU A 39 1.51 -6.51 4.24
C LEU A 39 -0.02 -6.49 4.18
N ASP A 40 -0.68 -6.52 5.33
CA ASP A 40 -2.15 -6.50 5.41
C ASP A 40 -2.76 -5.18 4.88
N PRO A 41 -2.36 -3.99 5.33
CA PRO A 41 -2.93 -2.74 4.83
C PRO A 41 -2.64 -2.51 3.35
N VAL A 42 -1.42 -2.80 2.86
CA VAL A 42 -1.09 -2.63 1.42
C VAL A 42 -1.93 -3.58 0.57
N THR A 43 -2.09 -4.84 0.99
CA THR A 43 -2.94 -5.80 0.28
C THR A 43 -4.38 -5.31 0.19
N LYS A 44 -4.93 -4.80 1.30
CA LYS A 44 -6.30 -4.27 1.35
C LYS A 44 -6.47 -2.99 0.53
N ILE A 45 -5.47 -2.10 0.52
CA ILE A 45 -5.48 -0.91 -0.35
C ILE A 45 -5.54 -1.34 -1.82
N ILE A 46 -4.68 -2.27 -2.25
CA ILE A 46 -4.64 -2.74 -3.63
C ILE A 46 -5.95 -3.43 -4.05
N GLN A 47 -6.58 -4.16 -3.14
CA GLN A 47 -7.86 -4.85 -3.40
C GLN A 47 -9.08 -3.92 -3.37
N ASN A 48 -8.94 -2.70 -2.85
CA ASN A 48 -10.00 -1.69 -2.80
C ASN A 48 -9.71 -0.60 -3.83
N ASN A 49 -10.44 -0.61 -4.96
CA ASN A 49 -10.22 0.33 -6.07
C ASN A 49 -10.26 1.82 -5.63
N ILE A 50 -11.14 2.19 -4.70
CA ILE A 50 -11.24 3.57 -4.19
C ILE A 50 -10.01 3.91 -3.35
N ALA A 51 -9.57 3.01 -2.49
CA ALA A 51 -8.36 3.20 -1.69
C ALA A 51 -7.11 3.26 -2.57
N LEU A 52 -6.99 2.36 -3.55
CA LEU A 52 -5.88 2.33 -4.49
C LEU A 52 -5.79 3.62 -5.29
N GLU A 53 -6.88 4.06 -5.92
CA GLU A 53 -6.91 5.31 -6.70
C GLU A 53 -6.51 6.51 -5.83
N LYS A 54 -7.08 6.63 -4.63
CA LYS A 54 -6.72 7.69 -3.69
C LYS A 54 -5.26 7.64 -3.29
N MET A 55 -4.76 6.46 -2.90
CA MET A 55 -3.40 6.29 -2.41
C MET A 55 -2.38 6.67 -3.49
N ARG A 56 -2.61 6.21 -4.72
CA ARG A 56 -1.77 6.54 -5.89
C ARG A 56 -1.76 8.04 -6.20
N ASN A 57 -2.88 8.74 -5.99
CA ASN A 57 -2.94 10.19 -6.19
C ASN A 57 -2.30 11.00 -5.05
N LEU A 58 -2.24 10.44 -3.84
CA LEU A 58 -1.74 11.14 -2.65
C LEU A 58 -0.24 10.93 -2.42
N ASP A 59 0.29 9.75 -2.76
CA ASP A 59 1.66 9.35 -2.46
C ASP A 59 2.37 8.89 -3.74
N GLY A 60 3.24 9.77 -4.26
CA GLY A 60 4.02 9.48 -5.47
C GLY A 60 5.03 8.35 -5.31
N LEU A 61 5.52 8.09 -4.09
CA LEU A 61 6.35 6.90 -3.83
C LEU A 61 5.50 5.64 -3.94
N PHE A 62 4.32 5.64 -3.32
CA PHE A 62 3.39 4.52 -3.42
C PHE A 62 3.02 4.24 -4.88
N ASP A 63 2.64 5.27 -5.64
CA ASP A 63 2.27 5.14 -7.06
C ASP A 63 3.39 4.52 -7.89
N TYR A 64 4.62 5.04 -7.75
CA TYR A 64 5.78 4.54 -8.47
C TYR A 64 6.07 3.06 -8.15
N VAL A 65 6.03 2.69 -6.86
CA VAL A 65 6.31 1.30 -6.45
C VAL A 65 5.18 0.38 -6.91
N TYR A 66 3.92 0.79 -6.77
CA TYR A 66 2.77 0.05 -7.29
C TYR A 66 2.90 -0.21 -8.80
N ASP A 67 3.20 0.82 -9.58
CA ASP A 67 3.41 0.70 -11.03
C ASP A 67 4.53 -0.28 -11.37
N THR A 68 5.59 -0.30 -10.58
CA THR A 68 6.74 -1.19 -10.79
C THR A 68 6.36 -2.66 -10.58
N HIS A 69 5.72 -3.01 -9.46
CA HIS A 69 5.43 -4.41 -9.12
C HIS A 69 4.15 -4.94 -9.76
N PHE A 70 3.10 -4.12 -9.90
CA PHE A 70 1.78 -4.59 -10.31
C PHE A 70 1.42 -4.27 -11.76
N ILE A 71 1.93 -3.17 -12.33
CA ILE A 71 1.68 -2.81 -13.74
C ILE A 71 2.79 -3.34 -14.64
N LYS A 72 4.05 -2.99 -14.35
CA LYS A 72 5.22 -3.41 -15.12
C LYS A 72 5.68 -4.84 -14.79
N LYS A 73 5.25 -5.38 -13.64
CA LYS A 73 5.60 -6.72 -13.15
C LYS A 73 7.12 -6.92 -13.04
N THR A 74 7.81 -5.87 -12.64
CA THR A 74 9.24 -5.88 -12.40
C THR A 74 9.49 -6.10 -10.91
N ASN A 75 10.12 -7.21 -10.54
CA ASN A 75 10.54 -7.44 -9.17
C ASN A 75 11.89 -6.75 -8.91
N THR A 76 11.89 -5.73 -8.07
CA THR A 76 13.11 -5.05 -7.61
C THR A 76 14.00 -5.99 -6.80
N PHE A 77 13.41 -6.92 -6.05
CA PHE A 77 14.15 -7.94 -5.28
C PHE A 77 14.11 -9.29 -6.00
N THR A 78 15.27 -9.74 -6.51
CA THR A 78 15.38 -10.96 -7.32
C THR A 78 15.05 -12.25 -6.56
N LEU A 79 15.13 -12.24 -5.23
CA LEU A 79 14.85 -13.39 -4.36
C LEU A 79 13.41 -13.42 -3.82
N VAL A 80 12.59 -12.40 -4.13
CA VAL A 80 11.22 -12.29 -3.63
C VAL A 80 10.27 -12.45 -4.81
N SER A 81 9.54 -13.56 -4.84
CA SER A 81 8.57 -13.85 -5.90
C SER A 81 7.19 -13.25 -5.65
N ASP A 82 6.89 -12.87 -4.40
CA ASP A 82 5.60 -12.31 -4.00
C ASP A 82 5.60 -10.78 -4.21
N PRO A 83 4.77 -10.25 -5.14
CA PRO A 83 4.77 -8.83 -5.46
C PRO A 83 4.33 -7.95 -4.27
N TYR A 84 3.51 -8.46 -3.36
CA TYR A 84 3.10 -7.70 -2.17
C TYR A 84 4.27 -7.54 -1.20
N LYS A 85 5.03 -8.62 -0.96
CA LYS A 85 6.25 -8.56 -0.14
C LYS A 85 7.30 -7.67 -0.79
N SER A 86 7.54 -7.86 -2.09
CA SER A 86 8.50 -7.09 -2.86
C SER A 86 8.17 -5.58 -2.84
N MET A 87 6.90 -5.22 -3.02
CA MET A 87 6.42 -3.85 -2.89
C MET A 87 6.61 -3.29 -1.47
N CYS A 88 6.20 -4.01 -0.43
CA CYS A 88 6.34 -3.53 0.96
C CYS A 88 7.82 -3.33 1.33
N MET A 89 8.70 -4.24 0.92
CA MET A 89 10.15 -4.09 1.08
C MET A 89 10.66 -2.83 0.38
N GLU A 90 10.23 -2.58 -0.86
CA GLU A 90 10.70 -1.41 -1.61
C GLU A 90 10.18 -0.09 -1.02
N LEU A 91 8.91 -0.07 -0.57
CA LEU A 91 8.32 1.10 0.10
C LEU A 91 9.12 1.50 1.34
N VAL A 92 9.40 0.52 2.20
CA VAL A 92 10.15 0.75 3.44
C VAL A 92 11.58 1.20 3.14
N MET A 93 12.25 0.52 2.21
CA MET A 93 13.63 0.88 1.82
C MET A 93 13.69 2.32 1.28
N ARG A 94 12.84 2.68 0.32
CA ARG A 94 12.88 4.02 -0.31
C ARG A 94 12.41 5.16 0.59
N LYS A 95 11.54 4.86 1.57
CA LYS A 95 11.07 5.87 2.52
C LYS A 95 12.19 6.27 3.50
N TRP A 96 13.03 5.32 3.90
CA TRP A 96 14.00 5.49 4.99
C TRP A 96 15.48 5.47 4.55
N HIS A 97 15.80 5.11 3.30
CA HIS A 97 17.15 5.08 2.72
C HIS A 97 17.20 5.57 1.27
#